data_AF-A0A9Q0FTZ6-F1
#
_entry.id   AF-A0A9Q0FTZ6-F1
#
_cell.length_a   1.000
_cell.length_b   1.000
_cell.length_c   1.000
_cell.angle_alpha   90.00
_cell.angle_beta   90.00
_cell.angle_gamma   90.00
#
_symmetry.space_group_name_H-M   'P 1'
#
loop_
_entity.id
_entity.type
_entity.pdbx_description
1 polymer ?
#
loop_
_entity_poly.entity_id
_entity_poly.type
_entity_poly.pdbx_seq_one_letter_code
_entity_poly.pdbx_strand_id
1 'polypeptide(L)'
;MNEALDLCEKGSSTARTREQVMELKELRLKLLWFISSVHLQKAEYDSVIKCVRVLREGGTHGEDHHVSLPIMAMKAWLGLGRYGEAEKELRGMVVGNGISEGVWISAVEAYFEAAGMAGAETAKHSRSIQTL
;
A
#
# COMPACT_ATOMS: atom_id res chain seq x y z
N MET A 1 -2.50 -16.69 -8.00
CA MET A 1 -1.69 -15.45 -7.93
C MET A 1 -0.25 -15.73 -7.50
N ASN A 2 -0.01 -16.45 -6.41
CA ASN A 2 1.35 -16.86 -6.00
C ASN A 2 2.10 -17.68 -7.06
N GLU A 3 1.40 -18.54 -7.80
CA GLU A 3 1.97 -19.31 -8.91
C GLU A 3 2.65 -18.44 -9.98
N ALA A 4 2.05 -17.29 -10.33
CA ALA A 4 2.63 -16.38 -11.31
C ALA A 4 3.88 -15.65 -10.78
N LEU A 5 3.96 -15.37 -9.47
CA LEU A 5 5.18 -14.84 -8.85
C LEU A 5 6.31 -15.87 -8.83
N ASP A 6 5.98 -17.13 -8.50
CA ASP A 6 6.91 -18.26 -8.51
C ASP A 6 7.46 -18.53 -9.92
N LEU A 7 6.60 -18.44 -10.95
CA LEU A 7 7.04 -18.53 -12.35
C LEU A 7 7.98 -17.40 -12.75
N CYS A 8 7.75 -16.15 -12.31
CA CYS A 8 8.67 -15.05 -12.58
C CYS A 8 10.04 -15.26 -11.91
N GLU A 9 10.06 -15.84 -10.71
CA GLU A 9 11.29 -16.16 -9.97
C GLU A 9 12.09 -17.25 -10.65
N LYS A 10 11.43 -18.36 -10.98
CA LYS A 10 12.02 -19.46 -11.75
C LYS A 10 12.54 -18.97 -13.09
N GLY A 11 11.75 -18.19 -13.82
CA GLY A 11 12.15 -17.56 -15.07
C GLY A 11 13.42 -16.74 -14.91
N SER A 12 13.49 -15.90 -13.87
CA SER A 12 14.66 -15.03 -13.61
C SER A 12 15.93 -15.83 -13.34
N SER A 13 15.82 -16.99 -12.69
CA SER A 13 16.96 -17.89 -12.45
C SER A 13 17.47 -18.60 -13.72
N THR A 14 16.63 -18.71 -14.74
CA THR A 14 16.92 -19.40 -16.01
C THR A 14 17.20 -18.47 -17.18
N ALA A 15 16.99 -17.17 -17.00
CA ALA A 15 17.18 -16.14 -18.02
C ALA A 15 18.65 -16.08 -18.46
N ARG A 16 18.87 -15.94 -19.78
CA ARG A 16 20.21 -16.01 -20.39
C ARG A 16 20.82 -14.64 -20.61
N THR A 17 20.02 -13.59 -20.59
CA THR A 17 20.48 -12.21 -20.77
C THR A 17 20.06 -11.33 -19.61
N ARG A 18 20.84 -10.27 -19.37
CA ARG A 18 20.50 -9.25 -18.36
C ARG A 18 19.16 -8.59 -18.64
N GLU A 19 18.83 -8.38 -19.91
CA GLU A 19 17.56 -7.79 -20.35
C GLU A 19 16.36 -8.67 -19.95
N GLN A 20 16.42 -9.98 -20.21
CA GLN A 20 15.38 -10.93 -19.79
C GLN A 20 15.19 -10.95 -18.26
N VAL A 21 16.29 -10.85 -17.50
CA VAL A 21 16.20 -10.75 -16.03
C VAL A 21 15.49 -9.47 -15.60
N MET A 22 15.75 -8.34 -16.27
CA MET A 22 15.09 -7.07 -15.96
C MET A 22 13.61 -7.09 -16.32
N GLU A 23 13.24 -7.62 -17.50
CA GLU A 23 11.84 -7.77 -17.92
C GLU A 23 11.03 -8.65 -16.95
N LEU A 24 11.61 -9.76 -16.49
CA LEU A 24 10.95 -10.65 -15.54
C LEU A 24 10.84 -10.02 -14.14
N LYS A 25 11.82 -9.21 -13.72
CA LYS A 25 11.71 -8.41 -12.49
C LYS A 25 10.61 -7.36 -12.60
N GLU A 26 10.53 -6.64 -13.71
CA GLU A 26 9.48 -5.65 -13.95
C GLU A 26 8.08 -6.30 -13.95
N LEU A 27 7.94 -7.45 -14.62
CA LEU A 27 6.69 -8.22 -14.62
C LEU A 27 6.32 -8.70 -13.21
N ARG A 28 7.29 -9.16 -12.42
CA ARG A 28 7.08 -9.54 -11.02
C ARG A 28 6.56 -8.37 -10.19
N LEU A 29 7.14 -7.17 -10.35
CA LEU A 29 6.70 -5.96 -9.65
C LEU A 29 5.27 -5.58 -10.05
N LYS A 30 4.94 -5.60 -11.34
CA LYS A 30 3.58 -5.35 -11.85
C LYS A 30 2.57 -6.35 -11.26
N LEU A 31 2.90 -7.63 -11.24
CA LEU A 31 2.04 -8.67 -10.67
C LEU A 31 1.84 -8.48 -9.16
N LEU A 32 2.91 -8.17 -8.43
CA LEU A 32 2.85 -7.93 -7.00
C LEU A 32 1.99 -6.70 -6.66
N TRP A 33 2.02 -5.66 -7.49
CA TRP A 33 1.10 -4.52 -7.38
C TRP A 33 -0.37 -4.91 -7.56
N PHE A 34 -0.69 -5.76 -8.56
CA PHE A 34 -2.05 -6.29 -8.74
C PHE A 34 -2.49 -7.12 -7.54
N ILE A 35 -1.62 -7.99 -7.04
CA ILE A 35 -1.87 -8.80 -5.83
C ILE A 35 -2.19 -7.90 -4.63
N SER A 36 -1.36 -6.88 -4.41
CA SER A 36 -1.55 -5.92 -3.33
C SER A 36 -2.87 -5.16 -3.44
N SER A 37 -3.26 -4.79 -4.66
CA SER A 37 -4.56 -4.15 -4.93
C SER A 37 -5.74 -5.06 -4.62
N VAL A 38 -5.64 -6.36 -4.95
CA VAL A 38 -6.67 -7.36 -4.61
C VAL A 38 -6.78 -7.56 -3.10
N HIS A 39 -5.65 -7.67 -2.39
CA HIS A 39 -5.65 -7.72 -0.93
C HIS A 39 -6.32 -6.49 -0.31
N LEU A 40 -6.06 -5.30 -0.85
CA LEU A 40 -6.68 -4.08 -0.36
C LEU A 40 -8.21 -4.08 -0.55
N GLN A 41 -8.70 -4.53 -1.71
CA GLN A 41 -10.15 -4.66 -1.97
C GLN A 41 -10.83 -5.65 -1.01
N LYS A 42 -10.09 -6.68 -0.57
CA LYS A 42 -10.56 -7.68 0.39
C LYS A 42 -10.38 -7.30 1.85
N ALA A 43 -9.89 -6.10 2.14
CA ALA A 43 -9.51 -5.66 3.48
C ALA A 43 -8.45 -6.56 4.16
N GLU A 44 -7.62 -7.25 3.38
CA GLU A 44 -6.51 -8.08 3.87
C GLU A 44 -5.27 -7.22 4.12
N TYR A 45 -5.38 -6.25 5.04
CA TYR A 45 -4.44 -5.13 5.17
C TYR A 45 -3.00 -5.53 5.50
N ASP A 46 -2.77 -6.54 6.35
CA ASP A 46 -1.42 -7.05 6.62
C ASP A 46 -0.72 -7.57 5.35
N SER A 47 -1.47 -8.20 4.46
CA SER A 47 -0.95 -8.70 3.18
C SER A 47 -0.60 -7.54 2.24
N VAL A 48 -1.39 -6.45 2.27
CA VAL A 48 -1.06 -5.21 1.55
C VAL A 48 0.26 -4.63 2.04
N ILE A 49 0.46 -4.50 3.35
CA ILE A 49 1.70 -3.95 3.92
C ILE A 49 2.92 -4.79 3.54
N LYS A 50 2.79 -6.12 3.55
CA LYS A 50 3.86 -7.03 3.09
C LYS A 50 4.20 -6.79 1.62
N CYS A 51 3.19 -6.67 0.75
CA CYS A 51 3.40 -6.39 -0.67
C CYS A 51 4.05 -5.03 -0.90
N VAL A 52 3.58 -3.98 -0.22
CA VAL A 52 4.15 -2.62 -0.30
C VAL A 52 5.63 -2.62 0.10
N ARG A 53 6.01 -3.34 1.16
CA ARG A 53 7.42 -3.46 1.56
C ARG A 53 8.28 -4.07 0.46
N VAL A 54 7.84 -5.19 -0.11
CA VAL A 54 8.57 -5.85 -1.21
C VAL A 54 8.64 -4.96 -2.46
N LEU A 55 7.57 -4.20 -2.76
CA LEU A 55 7.54 -3.23 -3.88
C LEU A 55 8.50 -2.04 -3.66
N ARG A 56 8.70 -1.61 -2.41
CA ARG A 56 9.69 -0.58 -2.04
C ARG A 56 11.12 -1.10 -2.12
N GLU A 57 11.36 -2.31 -1.63
CA GLU A 57 12.68 -2.96 -1.63
C GLU A 57 13.12 -3.40 -3.04
N GLY A 58 12.17 -3.74 -3.92
CA GLY A 58 12.41 -4.27 -5.26
C GLY A 58 12.58 -3.23 -6.37
N GLY A 59 12.45 -1.92 -6.08
CA GLY A 59 12.63 -0.85 -7.06
C GLY A 59 14.09 -0.73 -7.49
N THR A 60 14.43 -1.21 -8.68
CA THR A 60 15.70 -0.91 -9.33
C THR A 60 15.65 0.52 -9.82
N HIS A 61 16.38 1.42 -9.15
CA HIS A 61 16.45 2.87 -9.38
C HIS A 61 15.28 3.63 -8.76
N GLY A 62 15.61 4.54 -7.83
CA GLY A 62 14.70 5.22 -6.90
C GLY A 62 13.68 6.19 -7.50
N GLU A 63 13.25 5.99 -8.75
CA GLU A 63 12.28 6.83 -9.46
C GLU A 63 11.02 6.05 -9.93
N ASP A 64 11.01 4.72 -9.88
CA ASP A 64 9.92 3.88 -10.42
C ASP A 64 8.92 3.35 -9.37
N HIS A 65 8.85 3.97 -8.19
CA HIS A 65 7.77 3.64 -7.27
C HIS A 65 6.46 4.17 -7.82
N HIS A 66 5.57 3.26 -8.21
CA HIS A 66 4.23 3.63 -8.66
C HIS A 66 3.60 4.57 -7.64
N VAL A 67 3.13 5.72 -8.12
CA VAL A 67 2.43 6.79 -7.38
C VAL A 67 1.33 6.28 -6.43
N SER A 68 0.80 5.07 -6.68
CA SER A 68 -0.24 4.44 -5.88
C SER A 68 0.27 3.72 -4.63
N LEU A 69 1.58 3.46 -4.47
CA LEU A 69 2.13 2.73 -3.33
C LEU A 69 1.89 3.43 -1.98
N PRO A 70 2.17 4.75 -1.83
CA PRO A 70 1.87 5.44 -0.58
C PRO A 70 0.37 5.44 -0.25
N ILE A 71 -0.48 5.58 -1.28
CA ILE A 71 -1.95 5.56 -1.11
C ILE A 71 -2.41 4.18 -0.62
N MET A 72 -1.88 3.12 -1.22
CA MET A 72 -2.22 1.74 -0.86
C MET A 72 -1.77 1.42 0.57
N ALA A 73 -0.56 1.86 0.94
CA ALA A 73 -0.02 1.73 2.29
C ALA A 73 -0.89 2.49 3.30
N MET A 74 -1.23 3.75 2.99
CA MET A 74 -2.10 4.58 3.82
C MET A 74 -3.45 3.90 4.07
N LYS A 75 -4.10 3.40 3.02
CA LYS A 75 -5.42 2.74 3.13
C LYS A 75 -5.33 1.48 4.00
N ALA A 76 -4.26 0.71 3.85
CA ALA A 76 -4.03 -0.46 4.69
C ALA A 76 -3.78 -0.09 6.16
N TRP A 77 -3.01 0.96 6.44
CA TRP A 77 -2.80 1.44 7.80
C TRP A 77 -4.07 1.95 8.45
N LEU A 78 -4.92 2.67 7.72
CA LEU A 78 -6.25 3.05 8.19
C LEU A 78 -7.12 1.84 8.51
N GLY A 79 -7.13 0.85 7.62
CA GLY A 79 -7.86 -0.41 7.82
C GLY A 79 -7.41 -1.19 9.07
N LEU A 80 -6.15 -1.05 9.46
CA LEU A 80 -5.59 -1.61 10.70
C LEU A 80 -5.77 -0.70 11.94
N GLY A 81 -6.42 0.46 11.80
CA GLY A 81 -6.54 1.46 12.88
C GLY A 81 -5.21 2.12 13.28
N ARG A 82 -4.17 2.00 12.45
CA ARG A 82 -2.83 2.54 12.69
C ARG A 82 -2.68 3.94 12.08
N TYR A 83 -3.45 4.89 12.59
CA TYR A 83 -3.52 6.26 12.06
C TYR A 83 -2.17 6.97 11.96
N GLY A 84 -1.28 6.79 12.95
CA GLY A 84 0.05 7.42 12.91
C GLY A 84 0.94 6.94 11.74
N GLU A 85 0.79 5.70 11.29
CA GLU A 85 1.50 5.22 10.10
C GLU A 85 0.82 5.71 8.81
N ALA A 86 -0.51 5.75 8.78
CA ALA A 86 -1.26 6.33 7.67
C ALA A 86 -0.88 7.81 7.44
N GLU A 87 -0.72 8.58 8.51
CA GLU A 87 -0.31 9.98 8.44
C GLU A 87 1.12 10.15 7.92
N LYS A 88 2.05 9.25 8.29
CA LYS A 88 3.42 9.25 7.74
C LYS A 88 3.42 9.08 6.22
N GLU A 89 2.57 8.18 5.71
CA GLU A 89 2.41 7.98 4.27
C GLU A 89 1.90 9.25 3.59
N LEU A 90 0.86 9.90 4.14
CA LEU A 90 0.33 11.17 3.61
C LEU A 90 1.37 12.30 3.57
N ARG A 91 2.17 12.45 4.62
CA ARG A 91 3.25 13.45 4.62
C ARG A 91 4.32 13.13 3.57
N GLY A 92 4.65 11.85 3.40
CA GLY A 92 5.58 11.40 2.36
C GLY A 92 5.09 11.72 0.94
N MET A 93 3.78 11.70 0.72
CA MET A 93 3.16 12.05 -0.57
C MET A 93 3.35 13.52 -0.95
N VAL A 94 3.36 14.44 0.01
CA VAL A 94 3.55 15.88 -0.25
C VAL A 94 4.97 16.20 -0.69
N VAL A 95 5.95 15.47 -0.14
CA VAL A 95 7.38 15.69 -0.41
C VAL A 95 7.81 15.05 -1.74
N GLY A 96 7.11 14.00 -2.19
CA GLY A 96 7.37 13.33 -3.47
C GLY A 96 6.57 13.94 -4.62
N ASN A 97 7.24 14.58 -5.57
CA ASN A 97 6.65 15.30 -6.73
C ASN A 97 5.87 14.44 -7.75
N GLY A 98 5.30 13.31 -7.37
CA GLY A 98 4.64 12.35 -8.29
C GLY A 98 3.12 12.22 -8.15
N ILE A 99 2.51 12.78 -7.11
CA ILE A 99 1.05 12.66 -6.85
C ILE A 99 0.36 13.96 -7.27
N SER A 100 -0.71 13.86 -8.06
CA SER A 100 -1.53 15.02 -8.40
C SER A 100 -2.31 15.53 -7.19
N GLU A 101 -2.52 16.84 -7.14
CA GLU A 101 -3.23 17.51 -6.02
C GLU A 101 -4.59 16.85 -5.72
N GLY A 102 -5.39 16.57 -6.74
CA GLY A 102 -6.70 15.94 -6.54
C GLY A 102 -6.61 14.55 -5.90
N VAL A 103 -5.61 13.74 -6.28
CA VAL A 103 -5.39 12.42 -5.67
C VAL A 103 -4.94 12.56 -4.22
N TRP A 104 -4.09 13.55 -3.93
CA TRP A 104 -3.65 13.83 -2.57
C TRP A 104 -4.80 14.30 -1.67
N ILE A 105 -5.64 15.24 -2.14
CA ILE A 105 -6.83 15.72 -1.42
C ILE A 105 -7.75 14.55 -1.08
N SER A 106 -8.08 13.69 -2.05
CA SER A 106 -8.93 12.52 -1.79
C SER A 106 -8.33 11.54 -0.78
N ALA A 107 -7.00 11.41 -0.72
CA ALA A 107 -6.34 10.59 0.30
C ALA A 107 -6.44 11.22 1.70
N VAL A 108 -6.32 12.55 1.80
CA VAL A 108 -6.50 13.31 3.05
C VAL A 108 -7.94 13.21 3.54
N GLU A 109 -8.92 13.36 2.66
CA GLU A 109 -10.35 13.20 2.99
C GLU A 109 -10.64 11.81 3.57
N ALA A 110 -10.16 10.75 2.90
CA ALA A 110 -10.33 9.37 3.37
C ALA A 110 -9.67 9.13 4.76
N TYR A 111 -8.54 9.78 5.04
CA TYR A 111 -7.90 9.72 6.35
C TYR A 111 -8.78 10.37 7.43
N PHE A 112 -9.30 11.56 7.18
CA PHE A 112 -10.14 12.26 8.16
C PHE A 112 -11.48 11.55 8.38
N GLU A 113 -12.06 10.96 7.34
CA GLU A 113 -13.26 10.14 7.47
C GLU A 113 -13.01 8.94 8.40
N ALA A 114 -11.93 8.19 8.18
CA ALA A 114 -11.58 7.04 9.00
C ALA A 114 -11.18 7.41 10.45
N ALA A 115 -10.43 8.48 10.63
CA ALA A 115 -10.00 8.96 11.95
C ALA A 115 -11.17 9.56 12.75
N GLY A 116 -12.07 10.28 12.08
CA GLY A 116 -13.29 10.84 12.68
C GLY A 116 -14.26 9.75 13.16
N MET A 117 -14.45 8.69 12.37
CA MET A 117 -15.26 7.54 12.79
C MET A 117 -14.70 6.85 14.04
N ALA A 118 -13.38 6.68 14.14
CA ALA A 118 -12.77 6.11 15.34
C ALA A 118 -12.97 6.97 16.59
N GLY A 119 -12.93 8.30 16.44
CA GLY A 119 -13.26 9.23 17.53
C GLY A 119 -14.72 9.08 17.98
N ALA A 120 -15.65 8.94 17.04
CA ALA A 120 -17.07 8.75 17.34
C ALA A 120 -17.37 7.42 18.04
N GLU A 121 -16.76 6.31 17.60
CA GLU A 121 -16.92 5.00 18.22
C GLU A 121 -16.33 4.95 19.64
N THR A 122 -15.18 5.60 19.84
CA THR A 122 -14.56 5.73 21.17
C THR A 122 -15.45 6.54 22.13
N ALA A 123 -16.02 7.64 21.65
CA ALA A 123 -16.95 8.46 22.42
C ALA A 123 -18.23 7.68 22.80
N LYS A 124 -18.76 6.86 21.89
CA LYS A 124 -19.92 5.99 22.16
C LYS A 124 -19.61 4.93 23.22
N HIS A 125 -18.44 4.28 23.14
CA HIS A 125 -18.01 3.29 24.14
C HIS A 125 -17.82 3.91 25.53
N SER A 126 -17.25 5.11 25.62
CA SER A 126 -17.05 5.80 26.90
C SER A 126 -18.37 6.20 27.59
N ARG A 127 -19.41 6.56 26.83
CA ARG A 127 -20.74 6.84 27.39
C ARG A 127 -21.42 5.59 27.93
N SER A 128 -21.28 4.45 27.25
CA SER A 128 -21.87 3.18 27.72
C SER A 128 -21.27 2.69 29.04
N ILE A 129 -20.00 2.97 29.31
CA ILE A 129 -19.34 2.61 30.59
C ILE A 129 -19.80 3.51 31.75
N GLN A 130 -20.16 4.78 31.49
CA GLN A 130 -20.65 5.70 32.52
C GLN A 130 -22.12 5.49 32.89
N THR A 131 -22.83 4.56 32.25
CA THR A 131 -24.25 4.27 32.51
C THR A 131 -24.47 2.94 33.26
N LEU A 132 -23.40 2.33 33.77
CA LEU A 132 -23.40 1.15 34.66
C LEU A 132 -22.86 1.55 36.04
#